data_AF-A0A2M8PJI0-F1
#
_entry.id   AF-A0A2M8PJI0-F1
#
_cell.length_a   1.000
_cell.length_b   1.000
_cell.length_c   1.000
_cell.angle_alpha   90.00
_cell.angle_beta   90.00
_cell.angle_gamma   90.00
#
_symmetry.space_group_name_H-M   'P 1'
#
loop_
_entity.id
_entity.type
_entity.pdbx_description
1 polymer ?
#
loop_
_entity_poly.entity_id
_entity_poly.type
_entity_poly.pdbx_seq_one_letter_code
_entity_poly.pdbx_strand_id
1 'polypeptide(L)' 'LEYFLVERYCLYAQDKKGNLYRGDIHHQPWPLQPAEADVRTNTVSQIVLPNTTPILQYVDRIDIVAWLLKKL' A
#
# COMPACT_ATOMS: atom_id res chain seq x y z
N LEU A 1 -3.33 -2.72 -16.10
CA LEU A 1 -3.73 -3.49 -14.90
C LEU A 1 -2.93 -3.05 -13.67
N GLU A 2 -1.61 -2.99 -13.75
CA GLU A 2 -0.73 -2.62 -12.61
C GLU A 2 -1.07 -1.27 -11.97
N TYR A 3 -1.27 -0.22 -12.77
CA TYR A 3 -1.73 1.09 -12.28
C TYR A 3 -3.00 0.98 -11.41
N PHE A 4 -4.01 0.25 -11.90
CA PHE A 4 -5.27 0.07 -11.17
C PHE A 4 -5.09 -0.67 -9.83
N LEU A 5 -4.15 -1.62 -9.75
CA LEU A 5 -3.94 -2.41 -8.54
C LEU A 5 -3.29 -1.61 -7.40
N VAL A 6 -2.53 -0.57 -7.73
CA VAL A 6 -1.76 0.23 -6.75
C VAL A 6 -2.42 1.57 -6.41
N GLU A 7 -3.40 1.98 -7.21
CA GLU A 7 -3.97 3.33 -7.10
C GLU A 7 -4.76 3.49 -5.78
N ARG A 8 -4.17 4.22 -4.83
CA ARG A 8 -4.69 4.37 -3.46
C ARG A 8 -4.61 5.83 -3.03
N TYR A 9 -5.77 6.49 -3.01
CA TYR A 9 -5.89 7.90 -2.59
C TYR A 9 -6.14 8.08 -1.08
N CYS A 10 -5.82 7.07 -0.26
CA CYS A 10 -5.86 7.23 1.19
C CYS A 10 -4.85 6.33 1.92
N LEU A 11 -4.42 6.79 3.08
CA LEU A 11 -3.59 6.05 4.02
C LEU A 11 -4.39 5.74 5.28
N TYR A 12 -4.05 4.60 5.89
CA TYR A 12 -4.58 4.17 7.18
C TYR A 12 -3.45 4.18 8.21
N ALA A 13 -3.77 4.65 9.40
CA ALA A 13 -2.84 4.65 10.53
C ALA A 13 -3.56 4.18 11.79
N GLN A 14 -2.80 3.59 12.71
CA GLN A 14 -3.28 3.21 14.03
C GLN A 14 -2.43 3.92 15.08
N ASP A 15 -3.07 4.55 16.07
CA ASP A 15 -2.34 5.13 17.21
C ASP A 15 -1.97 4.05 18.25
N LYS A 16 -1.18 4.42 19.26
CA LYS A 16 -0.78 3.52 20.35
C LYS A 16 -1.93 2.98 21.19
N LYS A 17 -3.12 3.60 21.12
CA LYS A 17 -4.33 3.19 21.83
C LYS A 17 -5.22 2.29 20.95
N GLY A 18 -4.79 1.96 19.73
CA GLY A 18 -5.53 1.13 18.80
C GLY A 18 -6.58 1.89 17.98
N ASN A 19 -6.72 3.21 18.13
CA ASN A 19 -7.65 3.99 17.31
C ASN A 19 -7.20 3.99 15.86
N LEU A 20 -8.13 3.72 14.95
CA LEU A 20 -7.88 3.74 13.52
C LEU A 20 -8.17 5.12 12.95
N TYR A 21 -7.37 5.51 11.97
CA TYR A 21 -7.47 6.77 11.27
C TYR A 21 -7.37 6.55 9.77
N ARG A 22 -8.07 7.40 9.03
CA ARG A 22 -8.00 7.50 7.57
C ARG A 22 -7.63 8.92 7.19
N GLY A 23 -6.64 9.05 6.31
CA GLY A 23 -6.26 10.31 5.68
C GLY A 23 -6.34 10.18 4.17
N ASP A 24 -6.98 11.12 3.50
CA ASP A 24 -6.89 11.22 2.06
C ASP A 24 -5.49 11.69 1.67
N ILE A 25 -4.99 11.18 0.54
CA ILE A 25 -3.74 11.60 -0.07
C ILE A 25 -3.96 11.88 -1.55
N HIS A 26 -3.13 12.76 -2.09
CA HIS A 26 -3.10 13.09 -3.50
C HIS A 26 -1.66 13.02 -3.95
N HIS A 27 -1.47 12.37 -5.09
CA HIS A 27 -0.17 12.14 -5.67
C HIS A 27 -0.34 11.99 -7.18
N GLN A 28 0.75 12.17 -7.92
CA GLN A 28 0.79 11.79 -9.32
C GLN A 28 0.66 10.26 -9.46
N PRO A 29 0.34 9.72 -10.64
CA PRO A 29 0.46 8.30 -10.91
C PRO A 29 1.74 7.69 -10.33
N TRP A 30 1.61 6.53 -9.65
CA TRP A 30 2.76 5.86 -9.03
C TRP A 30 3.82 5.53 -10.10
N PRO A 31 5.08 5.99 -9.96
CA PRO A 31 6.16 5.67 -10.90
C PRO A 31 6.70 4.27 -10.59
N LEU A 32 5.88 3.26 -10.90
CA LEU A 32 6.15 1.86 -10.60
C LEU A 32 7.44 1.37 -11.27
N GLN A 33 8.20 0.60 -10.51
CA GLN A 33 9.44 -0.03 -10.95
C GLN A 33 9.39 -1.53 -10.65
N PRO A 34 10.01 -2.38 -11.50
CA PRO A 34 10.17 -3.80 -11.22
C PRO A 34 10.83 -4.04 -9.87
N ALA A 35 10.36 -5.05 -9.14
CA ALA A 35 10.93 -5.43 -7.85
C ALA A 35 11.21 -6.93 -7.78
N GLU A 36 12.14 -7.30 -6.91
CA GLU A 36 12.40 -8.67 -6.48
C GLU A 36 12.23 -8.76 -4.97
N ALA A 37 11.76 -9.91 -4.48
CA ALA A 37 11.56 -10.14 -3.06
C ALA A 37 11.90 -11.59 -2.68
N ASP A 38 12.68 -11.75 -1.62
CA ASP A 38 12.82 -13.03 -0.92
C ASP A 38 11.80 -13.07 0.24
N VAL A 39 10.69 -13.79 0.04
CA VAL A 39 9.62 -13.91 1.02
C VAL A 39 9.70 -15.27 1.70
N ARG A 40 10.21 -15.29 2.94
CA ARG A 40 10.30 -16.52 3.75
C ARG A 40 8.97 -16.88 4.42
N THR A 41 8.26 -15.88 4.91
CA THR A 41 6.97 -16.04 5.60
C THR A 41 6.06 -14.87 5.24
N ASN A 42 4.84 -15.17 4.76
CA ASN A 42 3.80 -14.17 4.56
C ASN A 42 2.80 -14.24 5.73
N THR A 43 2.81 -13.23 6.60
CA THR A 43 1.88 -13.11 7.74
C THR A 43 0.71 -12.17 7.48
N VAL A 44 0.63 -11.59 6.28
CA VAL A 44 -0.36 -10.55 5.94
C VAL A 44 -1.66 -11.18 5.48
N SER A 45 -1.60 -12.29 4.74
CA SER A 45 -2.81 -12.98 4.26
C SER A 45 -3.36 -13.94 5.31
N GLN A 46 -4.66 -13.82 5.60
CA GLN A 46 -5.41 -14.81 6.41
C GLN A 46 -6.08 -15.88 5.54
N ILE A 47 -5.89 -15.82 4.22
CA ILE A 47 -6.48 -16.73 3.24
C ILE A 47 -5.41 -17.42 2.41
N VAL A 48 -5.76 -18.56 1.83
CA VAL A 48 -4.91 -19.25 0.85
C VAL A 48 -4.82 -18.40 -0.41
N LEU A 49 -3.60 -18.05 -0.80
CA LEU A 49 -3.34 -17.30 -2.02
C LEU A 49 -3.21 -18.26 -3.22
N PRO A 50 -3.54 -17.82 -4.45
CA PRO A 50 -3.30 -18.61 -5.64
C PRO A 50 -1.83 -18.99 -5.78
N ASN A 51 -1.55 -20.23 -6.21
CA ASN A 51 -0.19 -20.68 -6.50
C ASN A 51 0.25 -20.21 -7.90
N THR A 52 0.39 -18.88 -8.04
CA THR A 52 0.84 -18.20 -9.27
C THR A 52 2.02 -17.29 -8.95
N THR A 53 2.82 -16.95 -9.96
CA THR A 53 3.90 -15.98 -9.80
C THR A 53 3.35 -14.64 -9.32
N PRO A 54 3.84 -14.08 -8.20
CA PRO A 54 3.38 -12.80 -7.70
C PRO A 54 3.87 -11.66 -8.60
N ILE A 55 3.07 -10.60 -8.68
CA ILE A 55 3.49 -9.33 -9.30
C ILE A 55 4.18 -8.51 -8.21
N LEU A 56 5.41 -8.08 -8.48
CA LEU A 56 6.22 -7.28 -7.55
C LEU A 56 6.55 -5.94 -8.22
N GLN A 57 6.24 -4.86 -7.52
CA GLN A 57 6.54 -3.49 -7.94
C GLN A 57 6.89 -2.66 -6.71
N TYR A 58 7.74 -1.65 -6.89
CA TYR A 58 8.04 -0.67 -5.86
C TYR A 58 8.06 0.74 -6.45
N VAL A 59 8.03 1.73 -5.56
CA VAL A 59 8.24 3.14 -5.90
C VAL A 59 9.40 3.62 -5.05
N ASP A 60 10.50 4.00 -5.69
CA ASP A 60 11.69 4.52 -5.00
C ASP A 60 11.36 5.80 -4.21
N ARG A 61 10.69 6.73 -4.89
CA ARG A 61 10.22 7.97 -4.28
C ARG A 61 8.99 8.51 -5.02
N ILE A 62 8.07 9.08 -4.26
CA ILE A 62 7.00 9.94 -4.76
C ILE A 62 6.66 10.97 -3.71
N ASP A 63 6.42 12.21 -4.14
CA ASP A 63 5.93 13.26 -3.26
C ASP A 63 4.40 13.20 -3.22
N ILE A 64 3.84 13.34 -2.02
CA ILE A 64 2.40 13.32 -1.79
C ILE A 64 1.95 14.61 -1.09
N VAL A 65 0.69 14.97 -1.30
CA VAL A 65 -0.03 15.84 -0.37
C VAL A 65 -0.82 14.92 0.57
N ALA A 66 -0.83 15.24 1.86
CA ALA A 66 -1.56 14.48 2.87
C ALA A 66 -2.46 15.41 3.69
N TRP A 67 -3.73 15.02 3.83
CA TRP A 67 -4.73 15.79 4.57
C TRP A 67 -4.77 15.34 6.03
N LEU A 68 -5.38 16.16 6.89
CA LEU A 68 -5.55 15.81 8.30
C LEU A 68 -6.28 14.48 8.44
N LEU A 69 -5.71 13.62 9.29
CA LEU A 69 -6.27 12.32 9.61
C LEU A 69 -7.62 12.47 10.31
N LYS A 70 -8.60 11.70 9.87
CA LYS A 70 -9.91 11.57 10.53
C LYS A 70 -9.95 10.23 11.25
N LYS A 71 -10.43 10.24 12.49
CA LYS A 71 -10.69 9.01 13.24
C LYS A 71 -11.79 8.22 12.52
N LEU A 72 -11.57 6.92 12.32
CA LEU A 72 -12.56 5.97 11.80
C LEU A 72 -13.51 5.49 12.89
#